data_AF-A0A094B6A6-F1
#
_entry.id   AF-A0A094B6A6-F1
#
_cell.length_a   1.000
_cell.length_b   1.000
_cell.length_c   1.000
_cell.angle_alpha   90.00
_cell.angle_beta   90.00
_cell.angle_gamma   90.00
#
_symmetry.space_group_name_H-M   'P 1'
#
loop_
_entity.id
_entity.type
_entity.pdbx_description
1 polymer ?
#
loop_
_entity_poly.entity_id
_entity_poly.type
_entity_poly.pdbx_seq_one_letter_code
_entity_poly.pdbx_strand_id
1 'polypeptide(L)'
;MKFITILTAAVLPLVALASPISGASLSLEEAETLKMTSAAEARDVSAEAAGLVKRNKSCDVVNVATEVDCWWLPKHNGSGNHKVRSYSGTTNNISFSCWTKCEKVGGITTWFWTTTGKCYVPGYYLDNNCVSSGSGALPQCSWAASDRSHGGCA
;
A
#
# COMPACT_ATOMS: atom_id res chain seq x y z
N MET A 1 48.76 -40.75 -34.69
CA MET A 1 48.13 -39.56 -34.09
C MET A 1 46.64 -39.57 -34.42
N LYS A 2 45.78 -39.50 -33.39
CA LYS A 2 44.48 -38.77 -33.35
C LYS A 2 43.35 -39.18 -34.32
N PHE A 3 42.08 -39.39 -33.98
CA PHE A 3 41.29 -39.42 -32.74
C PHE A 3 39.94 -40.10 -33.06
N ILE A 4 39.38 -40.74 -32.04
CA ILE A 4 38.01 -41.27 -31.88
C ILE A 4 36.97 -40.12 -32.03
N THR A 5 35.70 -40.38 -32.39
CA THR A 5 34.48 -40.13 -31.56
C THR A 5 33.16 -40.29 -32.35
N ILE A 6 32.26 -41.07 -31.74
CA ILE A 6 30.88 -41.45 -32.06
C ILE A 6 29.92 -40.30 -31.72
N LEU A 7 28.80 -40.09 -32.44
CA LEU A 7 27.59 -39.56 -31.80
C LEU A 7 26.30 -39.97 -32.55
N THR A 8 25.66 -41.00 -32.02
CA THR A 8 24.28 -41.42 -32.26
C THR A 8 23.30 -40.40 -31.66
N ALA A 9 22.45 -39.79 -32.49
CA ALA A 9 21.35 -38.94 -32.03
C ALA A 9 20.14 -39.81 -31.66
N ALA A 10 19.86 -39.90 -30.36
CA ALA A 10 18.67 -40.55 -29.81
C ALA A 10 17.43 -39.68 -30.03
N VAL A 11 16.38 -40.29 -30.61
CA VAL A 11 15.05 -39.70 -30.76
C VAL A 11 14.32 -39.81 -29.42
N LEU A 12 13.99 -38.68 -28.79
CA LEU A 12 13.14 -38.64 -27.59
C LEU A 12 11.65 -38.81 -27.96
N PRO A 13 10.89 -39.66 -27.25
CA PRO A 13 9.44 -39.67 -27.34
C PRO A 13 8.84 -38.53 -26.51
N LEU A 14 8.16 -37.58 -27.18
CA LEU A 14 7.30 -36.58 -26.54
C LEU A 14 6.02 -37.27 -26.06
N VAL A 15 5.96 -37.61 -24.78
CA VAL A 15 4.72 -38.09 -24.13
C VAL A 15 4.33 -37.11 -23.03
N ALA A 16 3.04 -36.77 -23.05
CA ALA A 16 2.22 -36.24 -21.96
C ALA A 16 2.45 -34.79 -21.48
N LEU A 17 1.65 -33.87 -22.03
CA LEU A 17 1.06 -32.75 -21.28
C LEU A 17 -0.38 -32.50 -21.75
N ALA A 18 -1.27 -33.46 -21.49
CA ALA A 18 -2.70 -33.20 -21.45
C ALA A 18 -3.11 -33.10 -19.97
N SER A 19 -2.77 -31.97 -19.33
CA SER A 19 -3.37 -31.62 -18.05
C SER A 19 -4.72 -30.95 -18.35
N PRO A 20 -5.86 -31.45 -17.83
CA PRO A 20 -7.09 -30.71 -17.91
C PRO A 20 -6.91 -29.42 -17.09
N ILE A 21 -7.16 -28.28 -17.73
CA ILE A 21 -7.36 -27.00 -17.03
C ILE A 21 -8.52 -27.25 -16.07
N SER A 22 -8.19 -27.38 -14.79
CA SER A 22 -9.18 -27.39 -13.71
C SER A 22 -9.83 -26.01 -13.75
N GLY A 23 -11.02 -25.93 -14.34
CA GLY A 23 -11.86 -24.75 -14.26
C GLY A 23 -12.23 -24.57 -12.79
N ALA A 24 -11.50 -23.70 -12.10
CA ALA A 24 -11.94 -23.16 -10.83
C ALA A 24 -13.21 -22.35 -11.12
N SER A 25 -14.37 -22.96 -10.94
CA SER A 25 -15.64 -22.24 -10.87
C SER A 25 -15.61 -21.42 -9.58
N LEU A 26 -15.34 -20.12 -9.72
CA LEU A 26 -15.58 -19.13 -8.66
C LEU A 26 -16.98 -19.36 -8.09
N SER A 27 -17.09 -19.47 -6.77
CA SER A 27 -18.39 -19.62 -6.12
C SER A 27 -19.26 -18.39 -6.39
N LEU A 28 -20.59 -18.55 -6.32
CA LEU A 28 -21.54 -17.45 -6.52
C LEU A 28 -21.25 -16.27 -5.56
N GLU A 29 -20.83 -16.56 -4.33
CA GLU A 29 -20.45 -15.55 -3.34
C GLU A 29 -19.17 -14.79 -3.73
N GLU A 30 -18.14 -15.47 -4.24
CA GLU A 30 -16.94 -14.80 -4.73
C GLU A 30 -17.24 -13.95 -5.96
N ALA A 31 -18.11 -14.42 -6.86
CA ALA A 31 -18.55 -13.68 -8.03
C ALA A 31 -19.40 -12.44 -7.66
N GLU A 32 -20.30 -12.54 -6.69
CA GLU A 32 -21.07 -11.40 -6.19
C GLU A 32 -20.18 -10.39 -5.43
N THR A 33 -19.23 -10.88 -4.63
CA THR A 33 -18.28 -10.01 -3.91
C THR A 33 -17.40 -9.24 -4.90
N LEU A 34 -16.88 -9.91 -5.93
CA LEU A 34 -16.11 -9.28 -7.01
C LEU A 34 -16.93 -8.26 -7.83
N LYS A 35 -18.23 -8.53 -8.02
CA LYS A 35 -19.15 -7.61 -8.71
C LYS A 35 -19.48 -6.39 -7.87
N MET A 36 -19.60 -6.56 -6.55
CA MET A 36 -19.80 -5.45 -5.61
C MET A 36 -18.54 -4.59 -5.47
N THR A 37 -17.35 -5.20 -5.35
CA THR A 37 -16.08 -4.45 -5.27
C THR A 37 -15.82 -3.67 -6.56
N SER A 38 -15.99 -4.31 -7.73
CA SER A 38 -15.83 -3.61 -9.02
C SER A 38 -16.85 -2.47 -9.22
N ALA A 39 -18.08 -2.62 -8.74
CA ALA A 39 -19.07 -1.54 -8.76
C ALA A 39 -18.71 -0.38 -7.81
N ALA A 40 -18.11 -0.66 -6.66
CA ALA A 40 -17.62 0.37 -5.74
C ALA A 40 -16.41 1.12 -6.31
N GLU A 41 -15.46 0.41 -6.92
CA GLU A 41 -14.32 1.02 -7.61
C GLU A 41 -14.77 1.91 -8.78
N ALA A 42 -15.73 1.46 -9.59
CA ALA A 42 -16.27 2.26 -10.69
C ALA A 42 -16.96 3.55 -10.21
N ARG A 43 -17.67 3.48 -9.07
CA ARG A 43 -18.28 4.66 -8.44
C ARG A 43 -17.23 5.63 -7.92
N ASP A 44 -16.19 5.12 -7.27
CA ASP A 44 -15.08 5.93 -6.77
C ASP A 44 -14.34 6.63 -7.91
N VAL A 45 -14.07 5.93 -9.03
CA VAL A 45 -13.47 6.54 -10.22
C VAL A 45 -14.36 7.65 -10.80
N SER A 46 -15.68 7.43 -10.86
CA SER A 46 -16.64 8.42 -11.36
C SER A 46 -16.73 9.65 -10.44
N ALA A 47 -16.66 9.45 -9.12
CA ALA A 47 -16.65 10.54 -8.15
C ALA A 47 -15.37 11.38 -8.25
N GLU A 48 -14.22 10.73 -8.40
CA GLU A 48 -12.93 11.40 -8.60
C GLU A 48 -12.90 12.19 -9.93
N ALA A 49 -13.48 11.64 -11.00
CA ALA A 49 -13.65 12.35 -12.26
C ALA A 49 -14.57 13.58 -12.14
N ALA A 50 -15.49 13.59 -11.17
CA ALA A 50 -16.32 14.74 -10.82
C ALA A 50 -15.62 15.73 -9.85
N GLY A 51 -14.34 15.52 -9.54
CA GLY A 51 -13.56 16.37 -8.64
C GLY A 51 -13.80 16.12 -7.16
N LEU A 52 -14.49 15.03 -6.80
CA LEU A 52 -14.66 14.64 -5.40
C LEU A 52 -13.40 13.91 -4.93
N VAL A 53 -12.86 14.35 -3.80
CA VAL A 53 -11.66 13.77 -3.20
C VAL A 53 -12.07 12.71 -2.17
N LYS A 54 -11.48 11.51 -2.22
CA LYS A 54 -11.67 10.49 -1.18
C LYS A 54 -11.39 11.07 0.21
N ARG A 55 -12.36 10.95 1.12
CA ARG A 55 -12.22 11.37 2.53
C ARG A 55 -11.26 10.48 3.31
N ASN A 56 -11.24 9.19 2.98
CA ASN A 56 -10.36 8.20 3.59
C ASN A 56 -9.87 7.22 2.53
N LYS A 57 -8.67 6.67 2.75
CA LYS A 57 -8.07 5.59 1.97
C LYS A 57 -7.46 4.57 2.89
N SER A 58 -7.62 3.31 2.56
CA SER A 58 -7.02 2.23 3.30
C SER A 58 -5.78 1.74 2.57
N CYS A 59 -4.68 1.58 3.31
CA CYS A 59 -3.34 1.36 2.76
C CYS A 59 -2.58 0.36 3.60
N ASP A 60 -1.72 -0.41 2.94
CA ASP A 60 -0.93 -1.45 3.59
C ASP A 60 0.43 -0.96 4.06
N VAL A 61 0.97 -1.62 5.09
CA VAL A 61 2.32 -1.37 5.59
C VAL A 61 3.28 -2.37 4.92
N VAL A 62 4.05 -1.91 3.94
CA VAL A 62 4.78 -2.80 3.01
C VAL A 62 6.29 -2.75 3.13
N ASN A 63 6.86 -1.75 3.81
CA ASN A 63 8.31 -1.51 3.80
C ASN A 63 8.97 -1.66 5.18
N VAL A 64 8.48 -2.60 5.99
CA VAL A 64 9.02 -2.92 7.32
C VAL A 64 9.19 -4.42 7.49
N ALA A 65 10.22 -4.83 8.23
CA ALA A 65 10.47 -6.23 8.55
C ALA A 65 9.54 -6.74 9.66
N THR A 66 9.17 -5.87 10.62
CA THR A 66 8.33 -6.23 11.76
C THR A 66 7.18 -5.27 11.91
N GLU A 67 7.44 -4.00 12.23
CA GLU A 67 6.41 -3.00 12.50
C GLU A 67 6.83 -1.60 12.04
N VAL A 68 5.84 -0.74 11.80
CA VAL A 68 6.00 0.71 11.65
C VAL A 68 5.39 1.43 12.84
N ASP A 69 6.09 2.46 13.32
CA ASP A 69 5.60 3.29 14.42
C ASP A 69 4.67 4.39 13.92
N CYS A 70 3.60 4.61 14.69
CA CYS A 70 2.64 5.68 14.50
C CYS A 70 2.87 6.75 15.58
N TRP A 71 3.14 7.97 15.14
CA TRP A 71 3.64 9.05 15.97
C TRP A 71 2.59 10.12 16.23
N TRP A 72 2.60 10.71 17.42
CA TRP A 72 1.65 11.78 17.77
C TRP A 72 1.78 12.98 16.81
N LEU A 73 3.02 13.40 16.53
CA LEU A 73 3.35 14.42 15.53
C LEU A 73 4.07 13.77 14.33
N PRO A 74 4.05 14.39 13.14
CA PRO A 74 4.57 13.79 11.89
C PRO A 74 6.10 13.79 11.79
N LYS A 75 6.79 13.35 12.84
CA LYS A 75 8.25 13.24 12.95
C LYS A 75 8.61 12.14 13.94
N HIS A 76 9.80 11.57 13.79
CA HIS A 76 10.38 10.68 14.79
C HIS A 76 10.97 11.49 15.95
N ASN A 77 10.56 11.15 17.17
CA ASN A 77 11.05 11.77 18.40
C ASN A 77 10.89 13.32 18.41
N GLY A 78 11.38 13.96 19.48
CA GLY A 78 11.29 15.41 19.68
C GLY A 78 10.61 15.79 20.99
N SER A 79 10.69 17.07 21.37
CA SER A 79 10.10 17.55 22.63
C SER A 79 8.59 17.39 22.61
N GLY A 80 8.04 16.57 23.52
CA GLY A 80 6.61 16.30 23.62
C GLY A 80 6.04 15.33 22.56
N ASN A 81 6.84 14.88 21.59
CA ASN A 81 6.42 13.89 20.62
C ASN A 81 6.72 12.48 21.13
N HIS A 82 5.83 11.52 20.83
CA HIS A 82 5.94 10.16 21.30
C HIS A 82 5.27 9.19 20.32
N LYS A 83 5.69 7.93 20.42
CA LYS A 83 5.01 6.83 19.76
C LYS A 83 3.66 6.60 20.42
N VAL A 84 2.60 6.66 19.63
CA VAL A 84 1.23 6.34 20.07
C VAL A 84 1.00 4.84 20.01
N ARG A 85 1.42 4.19 18.91
CA ARG A 85 1.34 2.74 18.72
C ARG A 85 2.25 2.27 17.59
N SER A 86 2.32 0.96 17.39
CA SER A 86 2.97 0.35 16.23
C SER A 86 1.94 -0.45 15.43
N TYR A 87 2.18 -0.56 14.13
CA TYR A 87 1.44 -1.41 13.20
C TYR A 87 2.37 -2.44 12.62
N SER A 88 2.03 -3.72 12.72
CA SER A 88 2.84 -4.78 12.12
C SER A 88 2.88 -4.64 10.60
N GLY A 89 4.03 -4.96 10.01
CA GLY A 89 4.27 -4.99 8.56
C GLY A 89 3.42 -6.07 7.93
N THR A 90 2.27 -5.66 7.43
CA THR A 90 1.20 -6.55 6.99
C THR A 90 0.26 -5.78 6.06
N THR A 91 -0.43 -6.52 5.21
CA THR A 91 -1.53 -6.07 4.34
C THR A 91 -2.82 -5.79 5.16
N ASN A 92 -2.67 -5.05 6.26
CA ASN A 92 -3.71 -4.83 7.28
C ASN A 92 -4.63 -3.63 6.97
N ASN A 93 -4.53 -3.05 5.77
CA ASN A 93 -5.49 -2.09 5.22
C ASN A 93 -5.86 -0.95 6.19
N ILE A 94 -4.85 -0.21 6.64
CA ILE A 94 -5.01 0.86 7.63
C ILE A 94 -5.67 2.06 6.96
N SER A 95 -6.75 2.57 7.55
CA SER A 95 -7.45 3.75 7.05
C SER A 95 -6.74 5.05 7.45
N PHE A 96 -6.48 5.88 6.45
CA PHE A 96 -5.89 7.21 6.51
C PHE A 96 -6.85 8.24 5.93
N SER A 97 -6.90 9.41 6.55
CA SER A 97 -7.90 10.45 6.21
C SER A 97 -7.29 11.71 5.58
N CYS A 98 -6.01 11.96 5.86
CA CYS A 98 -5.31 13.12 5.34
C CYS A 98 -3.80 12.92 5.43
N TRP A 99 -3.05 13.81 4.81
CA TRP A 99 -1.59 13.79 4.83
C TRP A 99 -0.98 15.15 5.16
N THR A 100 0.31 15.17 5.47
CA THR A 100 1.12 16.38 5.67
C THR A 100 2.55 16.19 5.20
N LYS A 101 3.26 17.28 4.90
CA LYS A 101 4.70 17.28 4.61
C LYS A 101 5.49 17.53 5.88
N CYS A 102 6.52 16.71 6.10
CA CYS A 102 7.34 16.81 7.28
C CYS A 102 8.73 16.16 7.13
N GLU A 103 9.24 15.57 8.22
CA GLU A 103 10.52 14.84 8.27
C GLU A 103 10.63 13.88 7.08
N LYS A 104 11.82 13.85 6.48
CA LYS A 104 12.13 12.95 5.39
C LYS A 104 12.49 11.57 5.93
N VAL A 105 11.71 10.56 5.56
CA VAL A 105 11.89 9.16 5.92
C VAL A 105 12.07 8.37 4.64
N GLY A 106 13.20 7.67 4.48
CA GLY A 106 13.49 6.88 3.29
C GLY A 106 13.35 7.63 1.96
N GLY A 107 13.65 8.94 1.95
CA GLY A 107 13.53 9.80 0.76
C GLY A 107 12.17 10.50 0.58
N ILE A 108 11.14 10.10 1.33
CA ILE A 108 9.77 10.62 1.23
C ILE A 108 9.47 11.53 2.42
N THR A 109 8.81 12.67 2.19
CA THR A 109 8.48 13.67 3.23
C THR A 109 7.02 13.63 3.67
N THR A 110 6.21 12.71 3.14
CA THR A 110 4.78 12.66 3.43
C THR A 110 4.50 11.80 4.64
N TRP A 111 3.60 12.28 5.49
CA TRP A 111 3.11 11.58 6.67
C TRP A 111 1.59 11.53 6.62
N PHE A 112 0.99 10.38 6.92
CA PHE A 112 -0.43 10.14 6.76
C PHE A 112 -1.09 9.97 8.13
N TRP A 113 -2.21 10.65 8.34
CA TRP A 113 -2.97 10.61 9.59
C TRP A 113 -4.02 9.50 9.56
N THR A 114 -3.93 8.59 10.51
CA THR A 114 -4.93 7.54 10.72
C THR A 114 -5.91 7.95 11.81
N THR A 115 -7.21 7.89 11.50
CA THR A 115 -8.27 8.20 12.46
C THR A 115 -8.42 7.17 13.55
N THR A 116 -8.03 5.92 13.28
CA THR A 116 -8.08 4.80 14.22
C THR A 116 -6.98 4.90 15.25
N GLY A 117 -5.75 5.23 14.81
CA GLY A 117 -4.61 5.41 15.71
C GLY A 117 -4.48 6.80 16.31
N LYS A 118 -5.14 7.82 15.73
CA LYS A 118 -4.97 9.25 16.08
C LYS A 118 -3.49 9.65 16.10
N CYS A 119 -2.78 9.28 15.04
CA CYS A 119 -1.35 9.46 14.90
C CYS A 119 -0.94 9.46 13.41
N TYR A 120 0.30 9.84 13.14
CA TYR A 120 0.90 9.89 11.82
C TYR A 120 1.79 8.69 11.54
N VAL A 121 1.67 8.13 10.35
CA VAL A 121 2.57 7.09 9.82
C VAL A 121 3.38 7.67 8.66
N PRO A 122 4.71 7.44 8.58
CA PRO A 122 5.51 7.88 7.45
C PRO A 122 5.07 7.18 6.17
N GLY A 123 4.85 7.96 5.11
CA GLY A 123 4.42 7.45 3.80
C GLY A 123 5.41 6.48 3.15
N TYR A 124 6.69 6.53 3.54
CA TYR A 124 7.71 5.57 3.10
C TYR A 124 7.37 4.10 3.41
N TYR A 125 6.58 3.88 4.45
CA TYR A 125 6.18 2.54 4.89
C TYR A 125 4.85 2.09 4.31
N LEU A 126 4.17 2.95 3.55
CA LEU A 126 2.86 2.68 2.98
C LEU A 126 2.97 2.25 1.52
N ASP A 127 2.00 1.47 1.08
CA ASP A 127 1.84 1.12 -0.32
C ASP A 127 1.46 2.32 -1.21
N ASN A 128 1.36 2.08 -2.52
CA ASN A 128 0.98 3.09 -3.50
C ASN A 128 -0.53 3.42 -3.50
N ASN A 129 -1.35 2.80 -2.63
CA ASN A 129 -2.75 3.18 -2.49
C ASN A 129 -2.89 4.51 -1.73
N CYS A 130 -1.94 4.79 -0.83
CA CYS A 130 -1.82 6.05 -0.10
C CYS A 130 -1.04 7.09 -0.91
N VAL A 131 -1.75 7.86 -1.74
CA VAL A 131 -1.16 8.96 -2.52
C VAL A 131 -1.50 10.33 -1.93
N SER A 132 -0.54 11.24 -1.99
CA SER A 132 -0.65 12.63 -1.51
C SER A 132 -0.85 13.64 -2.65
N SER A 133 -0.80 13.18 -3.90
CA SER A 133 -0.97 14.00 -5.10
C SER A 133 -1.55 13.16 -6.25
N GLY A 134 -2.10 13.85 -7.25
CA GLY A 134 -2.76 13.22 -8.39
C GLY A 134 -4.19 12.78 -8.10
N SER A 135 -4.76 11.98 -9.02
CA SER A 135 -6.12 11.44 -8.87
C SER A 135 -6.17 10.49 -7.68
N GLY A 136 -7.17 10.64 -6.81
CA GLY A 136 -7.31 9.84 -5.60
C GLY A 136 -6.38 10.24 -4.46
N ALA A 137 -5.76 11.42 -4.50
CA ALA A 137 -4.99 11.92 -3.37
C ALA A 137 -5.86 12.13 -2.13
N LEU A 138 -5.33 11.77 -0.96
CA LEU A 138 -5.95 12.24 0.28
C LEU A 138 -5.80 13.78 0.38
N PRO A 139 -6.71 14.48 1.07
CA PRO A 139 -6.53 15.91 1.33
C PRO A 139 -5.38 16.14 2.31
N GLN A 140 -4.82 17.35 2.32
CA GLN A 140 -3.87 17.75 3.35
C GLN A 140 -4.60 17.96 4.68
N CYS A 141 -4.02 17.54 5.80
CA CYS A 141 -4.64 17.70 7.13
C CYS A 141 -4.76 19.20 7.45
N SER A 142 -5.97 19.67 7.78
CA SER A 142 -6.24 21.09 8.05
C SER A 142 -5.53 21.61 9.31
N TRP A 143 -5.28 20.73 10.28
CA TRP A 143 -4.54 21.04 11.51
C TRP A 143 -3.03 20.84 11.40
N ALA A 144 -2.51 20.35 10.25
CA ALA A 144 -1.09 20.07 10.09
C ALA A 144 -0.20 21.28 10.37
N ALA A 145 -0.62 22.50 10.03
CA ALA A 145 0.17 23.69 10.34
C ALA A 145 0.44 23.85 11.84
N SER A 146 -0.58 23.57 12.67
CA SER A 146 -0.47 23.61 14.13
C SER A 146 0.45 22.49 14.64
N ASP A 147 0.27 21.25 14.19
CA ASP A 147 1.12 20.13 14.62
C ASP A 147 2.60 20.39 14.32
N ARG A 148 2.87 21.02 13.17
CA ARG A 148 4.22 21.41 12.77
C ARG A 148 4.82 22.46 13.69
N SER A 149 4.05 23.46 14.10
CA SER A 149 4.53 24.48 15.05
C SER A 149 4.81 23.93 16.45
N HIS A 150 4.19 22.81 16.84
CA HIS A 150 4.48 22.11 18.09
C HIS A 150 5.73 21.21 18.03
N GLY A 151 6.60 21.41 17.03
CA GLY A 151 7.80 20.59 16.83
C GLY A 151 7.58 19.41 15.90
N GLY A 152 6.41 19.33 15.24
CA GLY A 152 6.11 18.28 14.28
C GLY A 152 7.04 18.29 13.09
N CYS A 153 7.47 19.45 12.56
CA CYS A 153 8.45 19.54 11.47
C CYS A 153 9.50 20.61 11.78
N ALA A 154 10.59 20.19 12.40
CA ALA A 154 11.80 20.99 12.56
C ALA A 154 12.98 20.22 11.96
#